data_AF-A0A946Y389-F1
#
_entry.id   AF-A0A946Y389-F1
#
_cell.length_a   1.000
_cell.length_b   1.000
_cell.length_c   1.000
_cell.angle_alpha   90.00
_cell.angle_beta   90.00
_cell.angle_gamma   90.00
#
_symmetry.space_group_name_H-M   'P 1'
#
loop_
_entity.id
_entity.type
_entity.pdbx_description
1 polymer ?
#
loop_
_entity_poly.entity_id
_entity_poly.type
_entity_poly.pdbx_seq_one_letter_code
_entity_poly.pdbx_strand_id
1 'polypeptide(L)'
;FGMRRGCAWPAIAGVSLSGIFLLFGSVSESAYLAVAFLAVSFFSNQLTEGAFWAAGISIGGRHAAAACGVMNTGGNAVGFVNALLVPLTAQTIGWTAAMITGTLFAFLSAILWFFIRTDQPVPD
;
A
#
# COMPACT_ATOMS: atom_id res chain seq x y z
N PHE A 1 -7.38 18.83 12.81
CA PHE A 1 -7.67 17.80 11.79
C PHE A 1 -8.12 16.53 12.52
N GLY A 2 -9.29 15.96 12.21
CA GLY A 2 -9.77 14.74 12.87
C GLY A 2 -8.98 13.50 12.45
N MET A 3 -8.91 12.48 13.31
CA MET A 3 -8.11 11.26 13.10
C MET A 3 -8.38 10.59 11.75
N ARG A 4 -9.65 10.61 11.29
CA ARG A 4 -10.05 10.08 9.97
C ARG A 4 -9.35 10.77 8.80
N ARG A 5 -9.27 12.10 8.81
CA ARG A 5 -8.57 12.85 7.74
C ARG A 5 -7.06 12.80 7.92
N GLY A 6 -6.57 12.71 9.17
CA GLY A 6 -5.16 12.63 9.49
C GLY A 6 -4.50 11.34 8.99
N CYS A 7 -5.20 10.20 9.03
CA CYS A 7 -4.67 8.93 8.53
C CYS A 7 -4.99 8.72 7.04
N ALA A 8 -6.20 9.08 6.59
CA ALA A 8 -6.61 8.80 5.21
C ALA A 8 -5.82 9.59 4.16
N TRP A 9 -5.59 10.90 4.37
CA TRP A 9 -4.93 11.72 3.36
C TRP A 9 -3.49 11.32 3.05
N PRO A 10 -2.61 11.11 4.07
CA PRO A 10 -1.25 10.63 3.81
C PRO A 10 -1.24 9.26 3.14
N ALA A 11 -2.15 8.36 3.54
CA ALA A 11 -2.19 7.03 2.98
C ALA A 11 -2.66 7.02 1.52
N ILE A 12 -3.76 7.73 1.21
CA ILE A 12 -4.28 7.88 -0.16
C ILE A 12 -3.23 8.53 -1.05
N ALA A 13 -2.62 9.64 -0.60
CA ALA A 13 -1.58 10.32 -1.36
C ALA A 13 -0.37 9.41 -1.59
N GLY A 14 0.10 8.72 -0.56
CA GLY A 14 1.27 7.84 -0.64
C GLY A 14 1.08 6.67 -1.59
N VAL A 15 -0.03 5.90 -1.47
CA VAL A 15 -0.28 4.76 -2.38
C VAL A 15 -0.60 5.22 -3.80
N SER A 16 -1.31 6.34 -3.98
CA SER A 16 -1.60 6.86 -5.33
C SER A 16 -0.32 7.32 -6.02
N LEU A 17 0.52 8.08 -5.32
CA LEU A 17 1.80 8.55 -5.85
C LEU A 17 2.74 7.37 -6.14
N SER A 18 2.79 6.38 -5.23
CA SER A 18 3.52 5.13 -5.44
C SER A 18 3.08 4.40 -6.70
N GLY A 19 1.77 4.23 -6.91
CA GLY A 19 1.22 3.58 -8.10
C GLY A 19 1.55 4.30 -9.41
N ILE A 20 1.48 5.64 -9.42
CA ILE A 20 1.82 6.47 -10.59
C ILE A 20 3.30 6.30 -10.96
N PHE A 21 4.20 6.41 -9.98
CA PHE A 21 5.63 6.26 -10.26
C PHE A 21 6.02 4.83 -10.60
N LEU A 22 5.35 3.83 -10.02
CA LEU A 22 5.54 2.43 -10.41
C LEU A 22 5.15 2.21 -11.87
N LEU A 23 4.07 2.84 -12.33
CA LEU A 23 3.64 2.78 -13.73
C LEU A 23 4.68 3.41 -14.66
N PHE A 24 5.17 4.61 -14.33
CA PHE A 24 6.23 5.26 -15.13
C PHE A 24 7.53 4.46 -15.14
N GLY A 25 7.91 3.86 -14.00
CA GLY A 25 9.05 2.94 -13.93
C GLY A 25 8.87 1.71 -14.82
N SER A 26 7.65 1.21 -14.97
CA SER A 26 7.36 0.01 -15.78
C SER A 26 7.47 0.21 -17.29
N VAL A 27 7.30 1.45 -17.77
CA VAL A 27 7.35 1.81 -19.21
C VAL A 27 8.64 2.55 -19.60
N SER A 28 9.56 2.75 -18.65
CA SER A 28 10.80 3.48 -18.89
C SER A 28 11.83 2.62 -19.63
N GLU A 29 12.32 3.09 -20.78
CA GLU A 29 13.35 2.41 -21.56
C GLU A 29 14.77 2.57 -20.97
N SER A 30 15.00 3.66 -20.22
CA SER A 30 16.27 3.94 -19.55
C SER A 30 16.29 3.36 -18.15
N ALA A 31 17.28 2.51 -17.86
CA ALA A 31 17.47 1.89 -16.55
C ALA A 31 17.64 2.93 -15.42
N TYR A 32 18.31 4.05 -15.68
CA TYR A 32 18.51 5.12 -14.68
C TYR A 32 17.19 5.79 -14.30
N LEU A 33 16.31 6.06 -15.27
CA LEU A 33 14.99 6.64 -15.02
C LEU A 33 14.07 5.65 -14.32
N ALA A 34 14.10 4.37 -14.72
CA ALA A 34 13.34 3.32 -14.06
C ALA A 34 13.69 3.22 -12.57
N VAL A 35 14.99 3.19 -12.23
CA VAL A 35 15.44 3.15 -10.82
C VAL A 35 15.01 4.40 -10.06
N ALA A 36 15.12 5.59 -10.66
CA ALA A 36 14.68 6.83 -10.03
C ALA A 36 13.18 6.80 -9.71
N PHE A 37 12.33 6.37 -10.66
CA PHE A 37 10.90 6.25 -10.43
C PHE A 37 10.54 5.18 -9.40
N LEU A 38 11.20 4.03 -9.42
CA LEU A 38 11.01 2.98 -8.43
C LEU A 38 11.42 3.43 -7.02
N ALA A 39 12.51 4.21 -6.89
CA ALA A 39 12.93 4.77 -5.62
C ALA A 39 11.90 5.77 -5.06
N VAL A 40 11.37 6.67 -5.90
CA VAL A 40 10.31 7.61 -5.49
C VAL A 40 9.02 6.86 -5.16
N SER A 41 8.69 5.80 -5.90
CA SER A 41 7.54 4.94 -5.61
C SER A 41 7.68 4.27 -4.23
N PHE A 42 8.85 3.74 -3.91
CA PHE A 42 9.15 3.13 -2.62
C PHE A 42 9.08 4.15 -1.47
N PHE A 43 9.68 5.32 -1.65
CA PHE A 43 9.59 6.42 -0.68
C PHE A 43 8.12 6.81 -0.41
N SER A 44 7.32 6.96 -1.47
CA SER A 44 5.90 7.31 -1.37
C SER A 44 5.11 6.25 -0.63
N ASN A 45 5.43 4.96 -0.85
CA ASN A 45 4.80 3.85 -0.13
C ASN A 45 5.13 3.88 1.37
N GLN A 46 6.37 4.22 1.75
CA GLN A 46 6.76 4.32 3.16
C GLN A 46 6.01 5.40 3.94
N LEU A 47 5.52 6.45 3.28
CA LEU A 47 4.68 7.47 3.92
C LEU A 47 3.35 6.92 4.46
N THR A 48 2.91 5.77 3.94
CA THR A 48 1.63 5.15 4.30
C THR A 48 1.71 4.31 5.58
N GLU A 49 2.91 3.90 5.98
CA GLU A 49 3.14 3.02 7.13
C GLU A 49 2.61 3.64 8.42
N GLY A 50 2.95 4.90 8.69
CA GLY A 50 2.47 5.60 9.89
C GLY A 50 0.94 5.73 9.93
N ALA A 51 0.31 5.95 8.77
CA ALA A 51 -1.13 6.08 8.67
C ALA A 51 -1.87 4.76 8.89
N PHE A 52 -1.33 3.63 8.41
CA PHE A 52 -1.90 2.31 8.65
C PHE A 52 -1.87 1.94 10.13
N TRP A 53 -0.73 2.16 10.81
CA TRP A 53 -0.61 1.90 12.24
C TRP A 53 -1.51 2.81 13.08
N ALA A 54 -1.55 4.11 12.78
CA ALA A 54 -2.43 5.04 13.48
C ALA A 54 -3.91 4.66 13.32
N ALA A 55 -4.32 4.24 12.12
CA ALA A 55 -5.68 3.76 11.87
C ALA A 55 -6.00 2.46 12.61
N GLY A 56 -5.10 1.47 12.58
CA GLY A 56 -5.28 0.21 13.29
C GLY A 56 -5.44 0.40 14.80
N ILE A 57 -4.63 1.26 15.39
CA ILE A 57 -4.73 1.60 16.83
C ILE A 57 -6.02 2.36 17.14
N SER A 58 -6.37 3.35 16.32
CA SER A 58 -7.58 4.17 16.51
C SER A 58 -8.87 3.34 16.40
N ILE A 59 -8.93 2.41 15.44
CA ILE A 59 -10.07 1.50 15.25
C ILE A 59 -10.10 0.43 16.34
N GLY A 60 -8.93 -0.16 16.67
CA GLY A 60 -8.83 -1.22 17.65
C GLY A 60 -9.12 -0.76 19.08
N GLY A 61 -8.86 0.51 19.42
CA GLY A 61 -9.12 1.06 20.74
C GLY A 61 -8.49 0.20 21.85
N ARG A 62 -9.32 -0.37 22.73
CA ARG A 62 -8.89 -1.28 23.80
C ARG A 62 -8.29 -2.60 23.29
N HIS A 63 -8.69 -3.02 22.09
CA HIS A 63 -8.23 -4.22 21.39
C HIS A 63 -7.15 -3.88 20.34
N ALA A 64 -6.44 -2.76 20.46
CA ALA A 64 -5.42 -2.33 19.50
C ALA A 64 -4.37 -3.41 19.20
N ALA A 65 -3.96 -4.20 20.19
CA ALA A 65 -3.02 -5.31 19.98
C ALA A 65 -3.57 -6.39 19.04
N ALA A 66 -4.85 -6.76 19.19
CA ALA A 66 -5.52 -7.72 18.32
C ALA A 66 -5.73 -7.15 16.90
N ALA A 67 -6.15 -5.89 16.79
CA ALA A 67 -6.29 -5.21 15.49
C ALA A 67 -4.96 -5.13 14.73
N CYS A 68 -3.87 -4.79 15.42
CA CYS A 68 -2.52 -4.81 14.86
C CYS A 68 -2.06 -6.23 14.48
N GLY A 69 -2.45 -7.25 15.25
CA GLY A 69 -2.17 -8.64 14.93
C GLY A 69 -2.87 -9.10 13.65
N VAL A 70 -4.13 -8.72 13.45
CA VAL A 70 -4.86 -8.97 12.20
C VAL A 70 -4.20 -8.26 11.02
N MET A 71 -3.82 -6.99 11.20
CA MET A 71 -3.11 -6.22 10.17
C MET A 71 -1.78 -6.88 9.76
N ASN A 72 -0.97 -7.34 10.73
CA ASN A 72 0.28 -8.05 10.45
C ASN A 72 0.06 -9.40 9.77
N THR A 73 -0.99 -10.12 10.16
CA THR A 73 -1.34 -11.39 9.53
C THR A 73 -1.70 -11.17 8.06
N GLY A 74 -2.52 -10.15 7.77
CA GLY A 74 -2.83 -9.75 6.40
C GLY A 74 -1.58 -9.39 5.59
N GLY A 75 -0.70 -8.55 6.17
CA GLY A 75 0.54 -8.14 5.51
C GLY A 75 1.48 -9.29 5.19
N ASN A 76 1.73 -10.20 6.15
CA ASN A 76 2.60 -11.36 5.93
C ASN A 76 2.00 -12.38 4.96
N ALA A 77 0.69 -12.63 5.03
CA ALA A 77 0.02 -13.54 4.11
C ALA A 77 0.11 -13.05 2.66
N VAL A 78 -0.17 -11.76 2.43
CA VAL A 78 -0.02 -11.15 1.11
C VAL A 78 1.44 -11.12 0.69
N GLY A 79 2.37 -10.83 1.60
CA GLY A 79 3.81 -10.89 1.33
C GLY A 79 4.27 -12.26 0.83
N PHE A 80 3.81 -13.34 1.46
CA PHE A 80 4.08 -14.71 1.03
C PHE A 80 3.52 -15.00 -0.37
N VAL A 81 2.25 -14.64 -0.60
CA VAL A 81 1.60 -14.83 -1.91
C VAL A 81 2.31 -14.03 -3.00
N ASN A 82 2.69 -12.79 -2.70
CA ASN A 82 3.35 -11.89 -3.65
C ASN A 82 4.76 -12.36 -4.01
N ALA A 83 5.50 -12.95 -3.06
CA ALA A 83 6.83 -13.51 -3.30
C ALA A 83 6.81 -14.64 -4.34
N LEU A 84 5.69 -15.34 -4.50
CA LEU A 84 5.49 -16.36 -5.53
C LEU A 84 4.90 -15.77 -6.82
N LEU A 85 3.85 -14.93 -6.69
CA LEU A 85 3.12 -14.41 -7.85
C LEU A 85 3.95 -13.45 -8.71
N VAL A 86 4.77 -12.58 -8.12
CA VAL A 86 5.55 -11.59 -8.89
C VAL A 86 6.56 -12.26 -9.80
N PRO A 87 7.43 -13.18 -9.32
CA PRO A 87 8.36 -13.89 -10.19
C PRO A 87 7.67 -14.76 -11.24
N LEU A 88 6.56 -15.41 -10.89
CA LEU A 88 5.79 -16.21 -11.85
C LEU A 88 5.24 -15.33 -12.98
N THR A 89 4.59 -14.22 -12.63
CA THR A 89 4.04 -13.27 -13.61
C THR A 89 5.14 -12.65 -14.47
N ALA A 90 6.28 -12.30 -13.86
CA ALA A 90 7.43 -11.76 -14.57
C ALA A 90 8.01 -12.74 -15.60
N GLN A 91 8.03 -14.04 -15.28
CA GLN A 91 8.52 -15.07 -16.19
C GLN A 91 7.54 -15.41 -17.31
N THR A 92 6.22 -15.40 -17.04
CA THR A 92 5.21 -15.81 -18.02
C THR A 92 4.74 -14.68 -18.93
N ILE A 93 4.60 -13.46 -18.41
CA ILE A 93 3.98 -12.30 -19.10
C ILE A 93 4.94 -11.09 -19.14
N GLY A 94 6.05 -11.13 -18.41
CA GLY A 94 7.07 -10.07 -18.38
C GLY A 94 6.98 -9.15 -17.17
N TRP A 95 8.09 -8.47 -16.89
CA TRP A 95 8.23 -7.57 -15.74
C TRP A 95 7.28 -6.37 -15.79
N THR A 96 6.99 -5.83 -16.96
CA THR A 96 6.03 -4.72 -17.12
C THR A 96 4.64 -5.13 -16.62
N ALA A 97 4.17 -6.33 -16.97
CA ALA A 97 2.88 -6.84 -16.49
C ALA A 97 2.87 -6.99 -14.96
N ALA A 98 3.94 -7.56 -14.38
CA ALA A 98 4.07 -7.68 -12.93
C ALA A 98 4.02 -6.30 -12.23
N MET A 99 4.72 -5.29 -12.74
CA MET A 99 4.68 -3.94 -12.17
C MET A 99 3.30 -3.28 -12.31
N ILE A 100 2.63 -3.44 -13.46
CA ILE A 100 1.27 -2.92 -13.67
C ILE A 100 0.29 -3.53 -12.67
N THR A 101 0.39 -4.83 -12.35
CA THR A 101 -0.47 -5.43 -11.31
C THR A 101 -0.29 -4.74 -9.96
N GLY A 102 0.95 -4.42 -9.58
CA GLY A 102 1.25 -3.65 -8.36
C GLY A 102 0.62 -2.26 -8.38
N THR A 103 0.68 -1.56 -9.52
CA THR A 103 0.00 -0.26 -9.71
C THR A 103 -1.51 -0.37 -9.50
N LEU A 104 -2.15 -1.42 -10.04
CA LEU A 104 -3.59 -1.64 -9.86
C LEU A 104 -3.95 -1.84 -8.37
N PHE A 105 -3.16 -2.64 -7.64
CA PHE A 105 -3.36 -2.82 -6.21
C PHE A 105 -3.12 -1.54 -5.41
N ALA A 106 -2.18 -0.69 -5.80
CA ALA A 106 -1.94 0.60 -5.18
C ALA A 106 -3.16 1.54 -5.31
N PHE A 107 -3.76 1.62 -6.50
CA PHE A 107 -4.99 2.38 -6.71
C PHE A 107 -6.20 1.77 -6.00
N LEU A 108 -6.31 0.44 -5.97
CA LEU A 108 -7.35 -0.24 -5.20
C LEU A 108 -7.22 0.08 -3.70
N SER A 109 -6.00 0.11 -3.17
CA SER A 109 -5.72 0.52 -1.79
C SER A 109 -6.17 1.97 -1.53
N ALA A 110 -5.91 2.89 -2.47
CA ALA A 110 -6.39 4.28 -2.40
C ALA A 110 -7.93 4.34 -2.30
N ILE A 111 -8.62 3.52 -3.10
CA ILE A 111 -10.09 3.44 -3.11
C ILE A 111 -10.60 2.88 -1.78
N LEU A 112 -10.01 1.78 -1.31
CA LEU A 112 -10.39 1.14 -0.04
C LEU A 112 -10.25 2.08 1.15
N TRP A 113 -9.24 2.96 1.14
CA TRP A 113 -9.05 3.96 2.18
C TRP A 113 -10.23 4.91 2.38
N PHE A 114 -11.02 5.21 1.34
CA PHE A 114 -12.22 6.04 1.50
C PHE A 114 -13.30 5.38 2.35
N PHE A 115 -13.29 4.05 2.47
CA PHE A 115 -14.23 3.29 3.28
C PHE A 115 -13.76 3.08 4.73
N ILE A 116 -12.48 3.33 5.02
CA ILE A 116 -11.92 3.17 6.37
C ILE A 116 -12.37 4.34 7.26
N ARG A 117 -13.09 4.00 8.32
CA ARG A 117 -13.59 4.94 9.33
C ARG A 117 -12.78 4.83 10.61
N THR A 118 -11.68 5.57 10.68
CA THR A 118 -10.82 5.54 11.88
C THR A 118 -11.42 6.27 13.08
N ASP A 119 -12.55 6.95 12.88
CA ASP A 119 -13.34 7.66 13.89
C ASP A 119 -14.33 6.75 14.64
N GLN A 120 -14.46 5.49 14.25
CA GLN A 120 -15.38 4.52 14.88
C GLN A 120 -14.58 3.35 15.47
N PRO A 121 -14.23 3.40 16.77
CA PRO A 121 -13.60 2.26 17.43
C PRO A 121 -14.57 1.08 17.55
N VAL A 122 -14.01 -0.14 17.56
CA VAL A 122 -14.79 -1.37 17.73
C VAL A 122 -15.51 -1.33 19.09
N PRO A 123 -16.85 -1.52 19.13
CA PRO A 123 -17.61 -1.59 20.38
C PRO A 123 -17.17 -2.79 21.24
N ASP A 124 -17.30 -2.64 22.56
CA ASP A 124 -17.04 -3.72 23.53
C ASP A 124 -18.00 -4.91 23.37
#